data_AF-A0A8J4GEJ9-F1
#
_entry.id   AF-A0A8J4GEJ9-F1
#
_cell.length_a   1.000
_cell.length_b   1.000
_cell.length_c   1.000
_cell.angle_alpha   90.00
_cell.angle_beta   90.00
_cell.angle_gamma   90.00
#
_symmetry.space_group_name_H-M   'P 1'
#
loop_
_entity.id
_entity.type
_entity.pdbx_description
1 polymer ?
#
loop_
_entity_poly.entity_id
_entity_poly.type
_entity_poly.pdbx_seq_one_letter_code
_entity_poly.pdbx_strand_id
1 'polypeptide(L)'
;MGFFSRHSNVYLYVPNLIGYARVAAAIFAFGVAFTSPYQCVAAYFLSFVCDELDGRFARMLNQTSTLGAVLDMVTDRLATTGLLLVVALVYPQLHVVAICLIFLDVFSHWFQMYASLAVGATTHKDVKSKSWLVRTYYGNRLFMGYCCVSCEVLYLVVYASKWPELMRFVVPLPGGAGLTIPTQLANLLPALLRFTSESGLPLMSLFGILALPGFLTKQICNWVQLRTAADQLIAFDLRSKSQQKER
;
A
#
# COMPACT_ATOMS: atom_id res chain seq x y z
N MET A 1 15.38 -32.95 8.56
CA MET A 1 15.23 -31.63 7.90
C MET A 1 15.06 -30.59 8.98
N GLY A 2 15.92 -29.56 9.01
CA GLY A 2 15.79 -28.47 9.98
C GLY A 2 14.64 -27.54 9.62
N PHE A 3 14.08 -26.88 10.64
CA PHE A 3 13.00 -25.88 10.48
C PHE A 3 13.35 -24.73 9.52
N PHE A 4 14.63 -24.36 9.47
CA PHE A 4 15.15 -23.32 8.57
C PHE A 4 15.44 -23.81 7.15
N SER A 5 15.18 -25.07 6.84
CA SER A 5 15.33 -25.64 5.50
C SER A 5 13.97 -25.83 4.85
N ARG A 6 13.96 -26.04 3.54
CA ARG A 6 12.73 -26.41 2.83
C ARG A 6 12.22 -27.76 3.33
N HIS A 7 10.94 -27.82 3.69
CA HIS A 7 10.27 -29.00 4.23
C HIS A 7 8.83 -29.11 3.72
N SER A 8 8.20 -30.27 3.89
CA SER A 8 6.86 -30.55 3.34
C SER A 8 5.77 -29.64 3.89
N ASN A 9 5.88 -29.19 5.14
CA ASN A 9 4.89 -28.32 5.75
C ASN A 9 5.10 -26.84 5.38
N VAL A 10 4.55 -26.41 4.24
CA VAL A 10 4.68 -25.03 3.74
C VAL A 10 4.08 -24.00 4.70
N TYR A 11 3.04 -24.34 5.47
CA TYR A 11 2.41 -23.42 6.43
C TYR A 11 3.38 -22.94 7.52
N LEU A 12 4.39 -23.75 7.85
CA LEU A 12 5.37 -23.44 8.89
C LEU A 12 6.67 -22.84 8.35
N TYR A 13 6.71 -22.44 7.07
CA TYR A 13 7.85 -21.67 6.57
C TYR A 13 7.98 -20.37 7.37
N VAL A 14 9.22 -20.02 7.71
CA VAL A 14 9.56 -18.79 8.42
C VAL A 14 8.88 -17.55 7.81
N PRO A 15 8.91 -17.31 6.48
CA PRO A 15 8.16 -16.20 5.88
C PRO A 15 6.65 -16.24 6.14
N ASN A 16 6.02 -17.42 6.12
CA ASN A 16 4.58 -17.53 6.36
C ASN A 16 4.22 -17.25 7.82
N LEU A 17 5.06 -17.67 8.77
CA LEU A 17 4.89 -17.34 10.18
C LEU A 17 5.04 -15.83 10.44
N ILE A 18 5.99 -15.18 9.77
CA ILE A 18 6.12 -13.71 9.80
C ILE A 18 4.85 -13.06 9.21
N GLY A 19 4.32 -13.59 8.10
CA GLY A 19 3.06 -13.16 7.52
C GLY A 19 1.87 -13.29 8.49
N TYR A 20 1.79 -14.36 9.28
CA TYR A 20 0.75 -14.49 10.31
C TYR A 20 0.94 -13.49 11.46
N ALA A 21 2.18 -13.27 11.90
CA ALA A 21 2.50 -12.27 12.92
C ALA A 21 2.13 -10.86 12.45
N ARG A 22 2.38 -10.53 11.17
CA ARG A 22 1.95 -9.30 10.51
C ARG A 22 0.43 -9.11 10.60
N VAL A 23 -0.35 -10.12 10.24
CA VAL A 23 -1.82 -10.05 10.33
C VAL A 23 -2.27 -9.79 11.77
N ALA A 24 -1.70 -10.51 12.74
CA ALA A 24 -2.02 -10.30 14.15
C ALA A 24 -1.67 -8.87 14.62
N ALA A 25 -0.52 -8.34 14.21
CA ALA A 25 -0.10 -6.97 14.52
C ALA A 25 -1.03 -5.92 13.90
N ALA A 26 -1.47 -6.11 12.65
CA ALA A 26 -2.44 -5.23 12.00
C ALA A 26 -3.81 -5.26 12.71
N ILE A 27 -4.31 -6.45 13.06
CA ILE A 27 -5.57 -6.59 13.82
C ILE A 27 -5.47 -5.88 15.18
N PHE A 28 -4.36 -6.09 15.89
CA PHE A 28 -4.13 -5.40 17.16
C PHE A 28 -4.09 -3.89 16.98
N ALA A 29 -3.36 -3.39 15.97
CA ALA A 29 -3.25 -1.97 15.66
C ALA A 29 -4.64 -1.33 15.47
N PHE A 30 -5.50 -1.95 14.65
CA PHE A 30 -6.85 -1.44 14.41
C PHE A 30 -7.77 -1.58 15.63
N GLY A 31 -7.60 -2.64 16.43
CA GLY A 31 -8.34 -2.82 17.68
C GLY A 31 -8.09 -1.73 18.71
N VAL A 32 -6.90 -1.13 18.71
CA VAL A 32 -6.52 -0.04 19.63
C VAL A 32 -6.56 1.36 18.97
N ALA A 33 -7.00 1.46 17.71
CA ALA A 33 -6.97 2.72 16.94
C ALA A 33 -7.78 3.87 17.57
N PHE A 34 -8.80 3.57 18.38
CA PHE A 34 -9.62 4.61 19.03
C PHE A 34 -9.33 4.76 20.53
N THR A 35 -8.48 3.90 21.10
CA THR A 35 -8.19 3.87 22.55
C THR A 35 -6.74 4.24 22.86
N SER A 36 -5.79 3.80 22.04
CA SER A 36 -4.36 4.08 22.21
C SER A 36 -3.69 4.36 20.86
N PRO A 37 -3.65 5.64 20.42
CA PRO A 37 -3.16 5.97 19.09
C PRO A 37 -1.66 5.68 18.90
N TYR A 38 -0.86 5.79 19.96
CA TYR A 38 0.55 5.40 19.93
C TYR A 38 0.75 3.90 19.69
N GLN A 39 -0.02 3.05 20.39
CA GLN A 39 0.05 1.60 20.19
C GLN A 39 -0.42 1.21 18.79
N CYS A 40 -1.45 1.87 18.27
CA CYS A 40 -1.92 1.68 16.89
C CYS A 40 -0.79 1.96 15.89
N VAL A 41 -0.15 3.14 15.97
CA VAL A 41 0.94 3.51 15.04
C VAL A 41 2.12 2.57 15.18
N ALA A 42 2.53 2.22 16.40
CA ALA A 42 3.66 1.33 16.66
C ALA A 42 3.41 -0.10 16.14
N ALA A 43 2.22 -0.65 16.41
CA ALA A 43 1.85 -1.99 15.94
C ALA A 43 1.67 -2.04 14.41
N TYR A 44 1.09 -1.00 13.81
CA TYR A 44 0.99 -0.89 12.36
C TYR A 44 2.37 -0.78 11.70
N PHE A 45 3.27 0.03 12.28
CA PHE A 45 4.66 0.12 11.81
C PHE A 45 5.39 -1.22 11.93
N LEU A 46 5.19 -1.97 13.02
CA LEU A 46 5.75 -3.31 13.16
C LEU A 46 5.22 -4.26 12.07
N SER A 47 3.91 -4.25 11.82
CA SER A 47 3.29 -4.98 10.71
C SER A 47 3.93 -4.63 9.36
N PHE A 48 4.17 -3.34 9.11
CA PHE A 48 4.83 -2.86 7.90
C PHE A 48 6.30 -3.33 7.79
N VAL A 49 7.04 -3.39 8.89
CA VAL A 49 8.41 -3.93 8.89
C VAL A 49 8.42 -5.44 8.61
N CYS A 50 7.43 -6.18 9.12
CA CYS A 50 7.30 -7.62 8.88
C CYS A 50 7.12 -7.98 7.40
N ASP A 51 6.45 -7.12 6.60
CA ASP A 51 6.29 -7.27 5.14
C ASP A 51 7.64 -7.42 4.41
N GLU A 52 8.57 -6.48 4.60
CA GLU A 52 9.86 -6.59 3.91
C GLU A 52 10.73 -7.73 4.48
N LEU A 53 10.51 -8.11 5.74
CA LEU A 53 11.23 -9.23 6.36
C LEU A 53 10.79 -10.59 5.82
N ASP A 54 9.49 -10.83 5.61
CA ASP A 54 9.01 -12.12 5.11
C ASP A 54 9.63 -12.45 3.74
N GLY A 55 9.67 -11.49 2.81
CA GLY A 55 10.25 -11.66 1.49
C GLY A 55 11.77 -11.82 1.54
N ARG A 56 12.45 -11.20 2.50
CA ARG A 56 13.90 -11.41 2.73
C ARG A 56 14.18 -12.81 3.24
N PHE A 57 13.47 -13.27 4.28
CA PHE A 57 13.66 -14.61 4.82
C PHE A 57 13.26 -15.71 3.82
N ALA A 58 12.21 -15.49 3.01
CA ALA A 58 11.85 -16.41 1.95
C ALA A 58 13.00 -16.67 0.96
N ARG A 59 13.71 -15.60 0.55
CA ARG A 59 14.87 -15.69 -0.35
C ARG A 59 16.11 -16.25 0.34
N MET A 60 16.38 -15.83 1.57
CA MET A 60 17.56 -16.27 2.34
C MET A 60 17.50 -17.75 2.71
N LEU A 61 16.32 -18.25 3.08
CA LEU A 61 16.12 -19.64 3.52
C LEU A 61 15.67 -20.59 2.40
N ASN A 62 15.56 -20.09 1.16
CA ASN A 62 15.03 -20.84 0.02
C ASN A 62 13.63 -21.46 0.30
N GLN A 63 12.80 -20.71 1.01
CA GLN A 63 11.43 -21.06 1.43
C GLN A 63 10.36 -20.28 0.64
N THR A 64 10.64 -19.94 -0.62
CA THR A 64 9.66 -19.30 -1.51
C THR A 64 8.54 -20.28 -1.87
N SER A 65 7.28 -19.82 -1.82
CA SER A 65 6.11 -20.65 -2.13
C SER A 65 4.97 -19.82 -2.71
N THR A 66 4.11 -20.45 -3.51
CA THR A 66 2.90 -19.80 -4.07
C THR A 66 1.96 -19.35 -2.95
N LEU A 67 1.80 -20.16 -1.90
CA LEU A 67 1.02 -19.79 -0.72
C LEU A 67 1.57 -18.51 -0.07
N GLY A 68 2.89 -18.46 0.17
CA GLY A 68 3.52 -17.29 0.77
C GLY A 68 3.40 -16.03 -0.09
N ALA A 69 3.54 -16.15 -1.41
CA ALA A 69 3.36 -15.03 -2.33
C ALA A 69 1.91 -14.48 -2.33
N VAL A 70 0.91 -15.37 -2.27
CA VAL A 70 -0.50 -14.95 -2.17
C VAL A 70 -0.79 -14.36 -0.79
N LEU A 71 -0.27 -14.97 0.28
CA LEU A 71 -0.43 -14.48 1.65
C LEU A 71 0.13 -13.06 1.79
N ASP A 72 1.38 -12.84 1.38
CA ASP A 72 2.03 -11.53 1.38
C ASP A 72 1.15 -10.48 0.67
N MET A 73 0.84 -10.72 -0.60
CA MET A 73 0.01 -9.80 -1.40
C MET A 73 -1.35 -9.51 -0.75
N VAL A 74 -2.08 -10.53 -0.29
CA VAL A 74 -3.41 -10.33 0.31
C VAL A 74 -3.32 -9.57 1.63
N THR A 75 -2.35 -9.91 2.48
CA THR A 75 -2.19 -9.26 3.79
C THR A 75 -1.80 -7.80 3.67
N ASP A 76 -1.00 -7.44 2.68
CA ASP A 76 -0.67 -6.05 2.36
C ASP A 76 -1.91 -5.23 2.01
N ARG A 77 -2.75 -5.76 1.10
CA ARG A 77 -4.00 -5.09 0.71
C ARG A 77 -4.99 -4.95 1.86
N LEU A 78 -5.10 -5.97 2.70
CA LEU A 78 -5.97 -5.93 3.88
C LEU A 78 -5.48 -4.92 4.92
N ALA A 79 -4.17 -4.79 5.12
CA ALA A 79 -3.60 -3.79 6.02
C ALA A 79 -3.91 -2.37 5.52
N THR A 80 -3.61 -2.04 4.27
CA THR A 80 -3.93 -0.73 3.69
C THR A 80 -5.43 -0.43 3.73
N THR A 81 -6.28 -1.42 3.43
CA THR A 81 -7.74 -1.30 3.49
C THR A 81 -8.21 -1.02 4.92
N GLY A 82 -7.70 -1.76 5.91
CA GLY A 82 -8.02 -1.54 7.31
C GLY A 82 -7.63 -0.14 7.79
N LEU A 83 -6.44 0.34 7.38
CA LEU A 83 -6.00 1.69 7.72
C LEU A 83 -6.90 2.76 7.08
N LEU A 84 -7.27 2.61 5.81
CA LEU A 84 -8.20 3.51 5.12
C LEU A 84 -9.60 3.51 5.76
N LEU A 85 -10.08 2.35 6.23
CA LEU A 85 -11.34 2.25 6.98
C LEU A 85 -11.26 3.00 8.31
N VAL A 86 -10.18 2.83 9.07
CA VAL A 86 -9.94 3.60 10.31
C VAL A 86 -9.91 5.09 10.01
N VAL A 87 -9.21 5.52 8.95
CA VAL A 87 -9.19 6.92 8.51
C VAL A 87 -10.59 7.43 8.18
N ALA A 88 -11.40 6.66 7.46
CA ALA A 88 -12.78 7.03 7.11
C ALA A 88 -13.70 7.13 8.35
N LEU A 89 -13.48 6.30 9.38
CA LEU A 89 -14.20 6.38 10.64
C LEU A 89 -13.80 7.61 11.46
N VAL A 90 -12.50 7.96 11.47
CA VAL A 90 -11.99 9.15 12.16
C VAL A 90 -12.39 10.45 11.45
N TYR A 91 -12.39 10.43 10.11
CA TYR A 91 -12.76 11.53 9.23
C TYR A 91 -13.87 11.09 8.27
N PRO A 92 -15.14 11.11 8.72
CA PRO A 92 -16.27 10.73 7.88
C PRO A 92 -16.38 11.53 6.59
N GLN A 93 -15.79 12.73 6.47
CA GLN A 93 -15.80 13.48 5.21
C GLN A 93 -14.99 12.78 4.10
N LEU A 94 -14.03 11.92 4.46
CA LEU A 94 -13.12 11.26 3.52
C LEU A 94 -13.59 9.85 3.10
N HIS A 95 -14.75 9.40 3.58
CA HIS A 95 -15.22 8.03 3.34
C HIS A 95 -15.31 7.68 1.85
N VAL A 96 -15.82 8.58 1.00
CA VAL A 96 -15.89 8.34 -0.46
C VAL A 96 -14.50 8.21 -1.05
N VAL A 97 -13.56 9.06 -0.65
CA VAL A 97 -12.16 9.00 -1.12
C VAL A 97 -11.52 7.69 -0.69
N ALA A 98 -11.69 7.29 0.58
CA ALA A 98 -11.17 6.02 1.09
C ALA A 98 -11.75 4.82 0.33
N ILE A 99 -13.07 4.80 0.07
CA ILE A 99 -13.73 3.75 -0.71
C ILE A 99 -13.17 3.70 -2.14
N CYS A 100 -13.03 4.84 -2.81
CA CYS A 100 -12.46 4.89 -4.16
C CYS A 100 -11.01 4.40 -4.20
N LEU A 101 -10.19 4.74 -3.20
CA LEU A 101 -8.81 4.25 -3.09
C LEU A 101 -8.77 2.73 -2.86
N ILE A 102 -9.62 2.21 -1.98
CA ILE A 102 -9.76 0.76 -1.75
C ILE A 102 -10.15 0.05 -3.04
N PHE A 103 -11.16 0.55 -3.77
CA PHE A 103 -11.60 -0.04 -5.04
C PHE A 103 -10.49 -0.02 -6.08
N LEU A 104 -9.82 1.12 -6.26
CA LEU A 104 -8.73 1.25 -7.22
C LEU A 104 -7.62 0.23 -6.93
N ASP A 105 -7.23 0.12 -5.67
CA ASP A 105 -6.13 -0.73 -5.24
C ASP A 105 -6.46 -2.23 -5.32
N VAL A 106 -7.62 -2.64 -4.80
CA VAL A 106 -8.07 -4.04 -4.86
C VAL A 106 -8.30 -4.45 -6.32
N PHE A 107 -8.97 -3.64 -7.13
CA PHE A 107 -9.20 -3.98 -8.54
C PHE A 107 -7.90 -4.06 -9.33
N SER A 108 -6.99 -3.09 -9.20
CA SER A 108 -5.74 -3.11 -9.98
C SER A 108 -4.90 -4.35 -9.69
N HIS A 109 -4.81 -4.76 -8.42
CA HIS A 109 -4.06 -5.95 -8.03
C HIS A 109 -4.76 -7.25 -8.42
N TRP A 110 -6.08 -7.34 -8.22
CA TRP A 110 -6.83 -8.55 -8.58
C TRP A 110 -6.84 -8.80 -10.08
N PHE A 111 -7.08 -7.76 -10.89
CA PHE A 111 -7.03 -7.87 -12.35
C PHE A 111 -5.63 -8.26 -12.82
N GLN A 112 -4.59 -7.65 -12.26
CA GLN A 112 -3.21 -7.98 -12.63
C GLN A 112 -2.87 -9.43 -12.29
N MET A 113 -3.29 -9.92 -11.12
CA MET A 113 -3.10 -11.32 -10.74
C MET A 113 -3.79 -12.27 -11.70
N TYR A 114 -5.07 -12.01 -12.00
CA TYR A 114 -5.83 -12.86 -12.91
C TYR A 114 -5.29 -12.82 -14.34
N ALA A 115 -4.94 -11.63 -14.85
CA ALA A 115 -4.28 -11.49 -16.14
C ALA A 115 -2.94 -12.23 -16.20
N SER A 116 -2.14 -12.16 -15.14
CA SER A 116 -0.86 -12.88 -15.06
C SER A 116 -1.04 -14.40 -15.04
N LEU A 117 -2.10 -14.90 -14.38
CA LEU A 117 -2.44 -16.33 -14.37
C LEU A 117 -3.01 -16.80 -15.72
N ALA A 118 -3.93 -16.04 -16.31
CA ALA A 118 -4.57 -16.36 -17.59
C ALA A 118 -3.57 -16.33 -18.76
N VAL A 119 -2.75 -15.27 -18.82
CA VAL A 119 -1.69 -15.15 -19.83
C VAL A 119 -0.52 -16.10 -19.51
N GLY A 120 -0.30 -16.40 -18.23
CA GLY A 120 0.74 -17.29 -17.70
C GLY A 120 0.59 -18.79 -18.00
N ALA A 121 -0.41 -19.21 -18.79
CA ALA A 121 -0.49 -20.55 -19.37
C ALA A 121 -0.17 -20.58 -20.88
N THR A 122 -0.18 -19.43 -21.56
CA THR A 122 0.08 -19.37 -23.00
C THR A 122 0.79 -18.06 -23.39
N THR A 123 2.06 -18.18 -23.75
CA THR A 123 2.83 -17.25 -24.60
C THR A 123 3.68 -16.18 -23.89
N HIS A 124 5.00 -16.37 -23.97
CA HIS A 124 6.02 -15.34 -23.79
C HIS A 124 5.85 -14.21 -24.82
N LYS A 125 5.12 -13.15 -24.49
CA LYS A 125 5.21 -11.86 -25.22
C LYS A 125 5.22 -10.68 -24.25
N ASP A 126 6.45 -10.33 -23.90
CA ASP A 126 7.00 -9.03 -23.50
C ASP A 126 5.98 -7.86 -23.55
N VAL A 127 5.29 -7.61 -22.44
CA VAL A 127 4.47 -6.40 -22.27
C VAL A 127 5.37 -5.29 -21.74
N LYS A 128 6.19 -4.72 -22.62
CA LYS A 128 6.92 -3.47 -22.35
C LYS A 128 5.91 -2.33 -22.32
N SER A 129 5.49 -1.91 -21.13
CA SER A 129 4.63 -0.75 -20.95
C SER A 129 5.22 0.49 -21.66
N LYS A 130 4.39 1.25 -22.38
CA LYS A 130 4.83 2.42 -23.18
C LYS A 130 5.21 3.67 -22.35
N SER A 131 4.75 3.80 -21.10
CA SER A 131 5.01 5.00 -20.29
C SER A 131 6.31 4.90 -19.47
N TRP A 132 7.15 5.93 -19.56
CA TRP A 132 8.41 6.02 -18.81
C TRP A 132 8.20 5.88 -17.30
N LEU A 133 7.15 6.50 -16.76
CA LEU A 133 6.84 6.47 -15.33
C LEU A 133 6.58 5.06 -14.81
N VAL A 134 5.77 4.27 -15.52
CA VAL A 134 5.43 2.90 -15.14
C VAL A 134 6.64 1.98 -15.27
N ARG A 135 7.47 2.20 -16.30
CA ARG A 135 8.73 1.48 -16.45
C ARG A 135 9.70 1.78 -15.31
N THR A 136 9.82 3.04 -14.89
CA THR A 136 10.69 3.41 -13.75
C THR A 136 10.14 2.85 -12.44
N TYR A 137 8.81 2.90 -12.25
CA TYR A 137 8.11 2.32 -11.10
C TYR A 137 8.40 0.82 -10.95
N TYR A 138 8.20 0.02 -12.00
CA TYR A 138 8.46 -1.43 -11.93
C TYR A 138 9.93 -1.82 -12.11
N GLY A 139 10.74 -0.97 -12.74
CA GLY A 139 12.16 -1.23 -13.00
C GLY A 139 13.08 -0.96 -11.81
N ASN A 140 12.66 -0.11 -10.86
CA ASN A 140 13.47 0.25 -9.70
C ASN A 140 12.74 -0.10 -8.39
N ARG A 141 13.19 -1.17 -7.73
CA ARG A 141 12.60 -1.66 -6.47
C ARG A 141 12.62 -0.63 -5.35
N LEU A 142 13.64 0.24 -5.29
CA LEU A 142 13.72 1.31 -4.28
C LEU A 142 12.66 2.37 -4.53
N PHE A 143 12.43 2.74 -5.79
CA PHE A 143 11.41 3.73 -6.15
C PHE A 143 9.99 3.19 -5.95
N MET A 144 9.74 1.92 -6.28
CA MET A 144 8.49 1.23 -5.96
C MET A 144 8.22 1.23 -4.45
N GLY A 145 9.23 0.83 -3.67
CA GLY A 145 9.16 0.82 -2.21
C GLY A 145 8.87 2.21 -1.62
N TYR A 146 9.54 3.25 -2.11
CA TYR A 146 9.27 4.64 -1.73
C TYR A 146 7.81 5.04 -1.95
N CYS A 147 7.23 4.70 -3.11
CA CYS A 147 5.84 5.03 -3.42
C CYS A 147 4.85 4.27 -2.52
N CYS A 148 5.12 2.99 -2.21
CA CYS A 148 4.28 2.20 -1.31
C CYS A 148 4.35 2.74 0.14
N VAL A 149 5.56 2.99 0.65
CA VAL A 149 5.77 3.61 1.98
C VAL A 149 5.05 4.96 2.05
N SER A 150 5.12 5.75 0.98
CA SER A 150 4.48 7.07 0.92
C SER A 150 2.96 6.99 1.07
N CYS A 151 2.28 5.99 0.49
CA CYS A 151 0.85 5.77 0.72
C CYS A 151 0.54 5.51 2.19
N GLU A 152 1.26 4.56 2.80
CA GLU A 152 1.06 4.17 4.19
C GLU A 152 1.33 5.32 5.16
N VAL A 153 2.43 6.05 4.95
CA VAL A 153 2.79 7.23 5.73
C VAL A 153 1.71 8.30 5.61
N LEU A 154 1.20 8.58 4.40
CA LEU A 154 0.17 9.59 4.21
C LEU A 154 -1.10 9.24 5.00
N TYR A 155 -1.55 7.99 4.95
CA TYR A 155 -2.74 7.55 5.68
C TYR A 155 -2.53 7.58 7.20
N LEU A 156 -1.35 7.17 7.68
CA LEU A 156 -0.99 7.27 9.10
C LEU A 156 -0.92 8.72 9.58
N VAL A 157 -0.41 9.65 8.77
CA VAL A 157 -0.36 11.08 9.10
C VAL A 157 -1.78 11.67 9.16
N VAL A 158 -2.66 11.31 8.21
CA VAL A 158 -4.07 11.72 8.26
C VAL A 158 -4.72 11.20 9.54
N TYR A 159 -4.53 9.93 9.89
CA TYR A 159 -5.01 9.36 11.15
C TYR A 159 -4.43 10.09 12.38
N ALA A 160 -3.12 10.33 12.40
CA ALA A 160 -2.42 11.01 13.49
C ALA A 160 -2.91 12.46 13.69
N SER A 161 -3.39 13.12 12.63
CA SER A 161 -3.89 14.50 12.72
C SER A 161 -5.12 14.64 13.64
N LYS A 162 -5.81 13.53 13.95
CA LYS A 162 -6.90 13.53 14.93
C LYS A 162 -6.40 13.72 16.36
N TRP A 163 -5.22 13.17 16.65
CA TRP A 163 -4.67 12.98 17.99
C TRP A 163 -3.59 14.03 18.27
N PRO A 164 -3.83 15.03 19.14
CA PRO A 164 -2.85 16.08 19.43
C PRO A 164 -1.52 15.54 19.97
N GLU A 165 -1.58 14.41 20.70
CA GLU A 165 -0.43 13.74 21.28
C GLU A 165 0.59 13.28 20.22
N LEU A 166 0.11 12.78 19.07
CA LEU A 166 0.96 12.36 17.94
C LEU A 166 1.53 13.55 17.15
N MET A 167 0.86 14.70 17.18
CA MET A 167 1.25 15.93 16.47
C MET A 167 2.12 16.88 17.32
N ARG A 168 2.53 16.45 18.53
CA ARG A 168 3.23 17.29 19.51
C ARG A 168 4.61 17.78 19.04
N PHE A 169 5.33 17.00 18.26
CA PHE A 169 6.68 17.37 17.81
C PHE A 169 6.60 18.35 16.65
N VAL A 170 6.99 19.61 16.87
CA VAL A 170 6.92 20.69 15.89
C VAL A 170 8.33 21.07 15.44
N VAL A 171 8.51 21.22 14.13
CA VAL A 171 9.72 21.75 13.51
C VAL A 171 9.48 23.23 13.20
N PRO A 172 10.32 24.16 13.72
CA PRO A 172 10.19 25.57 13.42
C PRO A 172 10.49 25.83 11.94
N LEU A 173 9.63 26.62 11.30
CA LEU A 173 9.77 27.00 9.90
C LEU A 173 10.84 28.09 9.73
N PRO A 174 11.75 27.99 8.74
CA PRO A 174 12.70 29.06 8.45
C PRO A 174 11.97 30.34 8.05
N GLY A 175 12.22 31.44 8.77
CA GLY A 175 11.74 32.78 8.39
C GLY A 175 10.29 33.12 8.76
N GLY A 176 9.63 32.35 9.64
CA GLY A 176 8.26 32.68 10.08
C GLY A 176 7.19 32.56 8.99
N ALA A 177 7.51 31.89 7.88
CA ALA A 177 6.57 31.63 6.80
C ALA A 177 5.48 30.66 7.29
N GLY A 178 4.30 31.19 7.64
CA GLY A 178 3.12 30.38 7.89
C GLY A 178 2.64 29.73 6.60
N LEU A 179 2.46 28.41 6.59
CA LEU A 179 1.79 27.74 5.48
C LEU A 179 0.30 28.03 5.61
N THR A 180 -0.26 28.90 4.76
CA THR A 180 -1.72 29.13 4.72
C THR A 180 -2.34 28.16 3.74
N ILE A 181 -3.21 27.27 4.25
CA ILE A 181 -3.94 26.33 3.41
C ILE A 181 -5.18 27.03 2.86
N PRO A 182 -5.41 27.01 1.54
CA PRO A 182 -6.62 27.59 0.95
C PRO A 182 -7.88 27.07 1.64
N THR A 183 -8.80 27.97 1.99
CA THR A 183 -10.02 27.64 2.76
C THR A 183 -10.92 26.61 2.07
N GLN A 184 -10.92 26.58 0.74
CA GLN A 184 -11.61 25.56 -0.06
C GLN A 184 -11.04 24.15 0.18
N LEU A 185 -9.71 24.03 0.25
CA LEU A 185 -9.02 22.76 0.48
C LEU A 185 -9.17 22.31 1.93
N ALA A 186 -9.15 23.27 2.85
CA ALA A 186 -9.40 23.07 4.28
C ALA A 186 -10.79 22.50 4.58
N ASN A 187 -11.82 22.97 3.87
CA ASN A 187 -13.19 22.49 4.04
C ASN A 187 -13.38 21.05 3.51
N LEU A 188 -12.65 20.69 2.45
CA LEU A 188 -12.69 19.34 1.87
C LEU A 188 -11.86 18.33 2.69
N LEU A 189 -10.77 18.80 3.29
CA LEU A 189 -9.83 17.98 4.05
C LEU A 189 -9.52 18.69 5.38
N PRO A 190 -10.41 18.60 6.40
CA PRO A 190 -10.19 19.22 7.70
C PRO A 190 -8.91 18.70 8.40
N ALA A 191 -8.47 17.49 8.04
CA ALA A 191 -7.19 16.94 8.44
C ALA A 191 -6.02 17.86 8.03
N LEU A 192 -6.07 18.48 6.84
CA LEU A 192 -5.02 19.37 6.33
C LEU A 192 -4.85 20.63 7.19
N LEU A 193 -5.93 21.20 7.73
CA LEU A 193 -5.83 22.35 8.63
C LEU A 193 -4.97 22.09 9.87
N ARG A 194 -4.91 20.82 10.31
CA ARG A 194 -4.08 20.41 11.46
C ARG A 194 -2.64 20.15 11.08
N PHE A 195 -2.28 20.26 9.80
CA PHE A 195 -0.89 20.26 9.36
C PHE A 195 -0.19 21.57 9.73
N THR A 196 -0.93 22.62 10.08
CA THR A 196 -0.38 23.94 10.40
C THR A 196 -0.67 24.29 11.86
N SER A 197 0.37 24.60 12.63
CA SER A 197 0.24 25.13 13.99
C SER A 197 0.78 26.56 14.04
N GLU A 198 0.24 27.40 14.93
CA GLU A 198 0.76 28.75 15.18
C GLU A 198 2.25 28.75 15.54
N SER A 199 2.77 27.64 16.08
CA SER A 199 4.18 27.46 16.48
C SER A 199 5.08 26.79 15.43
N GLY A 200 4.55 26.38 14.26
CA GLY A 200 5.33 25.73 13.19
C GLY A 200 4.64 24.53 12.53
N LEU A 201 5.41 23.70 11.81
CA LEU A 201 4.91 22.48 11.16
C LEU A 201 5.14 21.26 12.07
N PRO A 202 4.10 20.51 12.45
CA PRO A 202 4.29 19.21 13.09
C PRO A 202 5.17 18.29 12.21
N LEU A 203 6.06 17.53 12.83
CA LEU A 203 6.98 16.64 12.14
C LEU A 203 6.24 15.60 11.28
N MET A 204 5.11 15.09 11.77
CA MET A 204 4.25 14.17 11.01
C MET A 204 3.68 14.83 9.75
N SER A 205 3.36 16.12 9.81
CA SER A 205 2.89 16.90 8.67
C SER A 205 3.95 17.01 7.58
N LEU A 206 5.23 17.16 7.96
CA LEU A 206 6.35 17.16 7.03
C LEU A 206 6.46 15.81 6.31
N PHE A 207 6.36 14.69 7.04
CA PHE A 207 6.35 13.36 6.43
C PHE A 207 5.18 13.18 5.46
N GLY A 208 3.98 13.67 5.82
CA GLY A 208 2.83 13.66 4.92
C GLY A 208 3.05 14.45 3.63
N ILE A 209 3.63 15.65 3.71
CA ILE A 209 3.95 16.49 2.54
C ILE A 209 4.98 15.80 1.64
N LEU A 210 6.05 15.25 2.24
CA LEU A 210 7.08 14.52 1.50
C LEU A 210 6.54 13.25 0.84
N ALA A 211 5.51 12.63 1.41
CA ALA A 211 4.86 11.44 0.87
C ALA A 211 3.91 11.73 -0.31
N LEU A 212 3.43 12.96 -0.50
CA LEU A 212 2.45 13.30 -1.55
C LEU A 212 2.89 12.90 -2.96
N PRO A 213 4.13 13.17 -3.42
CA PRO A 213 4.56 12.77 -4.76
C PRO A 213 4.56 11.24 -4.95
N GLY A 214 4.96 10.49 -3.92
CA GLY A 214 4.97 9.03 -3.94
C GLY A 214 3.55 8.45 -3.97
N PHE A 215 2.65 9.01 -3.16
CA PHE A 215 1.22 8.66 -3.17
C PHE A 215 0.59 8.87 -4.55
N LEU A 216 0.74 10.06 -5.15
CA LEU A 216 0.18 10.38 -6.46
C LEU A 216 0.71 9.45 -7.55
N THR A 217 2.02 9.21 -7.54
CA THR A 217 2.66 8.26 -8.47
C THR A 217 2.05 6.86 -8.32
N LYS A 218 1.86 6.38 -7.08
CA LYS A 218 1.26 5.07 -6.82
C LYS A 218 -0.17 4.98 -7.35
N GLN A 219 -1.01 5.99 -7.14
CA GLN A 219 -2.39 5.98 -7.63
C GLN A 219 -2.45 5.97 -9.17
N ILE A 220 -1.60 6.74 -9.84
CA ILE A 220 -1.47 6.71 -11.30
C ILE A 220 -1.04 5.31 -11.76
N CYS A 221 -0.04 4.72 -11.11
CA CYS A 221 0.43 3.37 -11.43
C CYS A 221 -0.66 2.31 -11.25
N ASN A 222 -1.44 2.36 -10.16
CA ASN A 222 -2.56 1.44 -9.93
C ASN A 222 -3.61 1.56 -11.05
N TRP A 223 -3.96 2.77 -11.47
CA TRP A 223 -4.90 2.97 -12.57
C TRP A 223 -4.36 2.44 -13.91
N VAL A 224 -3.11 2.72 -14.23
CA VAL A 224 -2.48 2.20 -15.46
C VAL A 224 -2.36 0.67 -15.42
N GLN A 225 -2.06 0.10 -14.25
CA GLN A 225 -2.01 -1.35 -14.05
C GLN A 225 -3.37 -1.99 -14.28
N LEU A 226 -4.44 -1.42 -13.72
CA LEU A 226 -5.81 -1.90 -13.93
C LEU A 226 -6.18 -1.91 -15.41
N ARG A 227 -5.94 -0.79 -16.11
CA ARG A 227 -6.20 -0.69 -17.55
C ARG A 227 -5.40 -1.71 -18.35
N THR A 228 -4.11 -1.84 -18.06
CA THR A 228 -3.21 -2.75 -18.78
C THR A 228 -3.64 -4.21 -18.58
N ALA A 229 -4.02 -4.58 -17.35
CA ALA A 229 -4.51 -5.92 -17.06
C ALA A 229 -5.85 -6.22 -17.77
N ALA A 230 -6.76 -5.25 -17.83
CA ALA A 230 -8.00 -5.39 -18.59
C ALA A 230 -7.72 -5.59 -20.10
N ASP A 231 -6.83 -4.79 -20.69
CA ASP A 231 -6.43 -4.93 -22.09
C ASP A 231 -5.81 -6.30 -22.37
N GLN A 232 -5.01 -6.85 -21.44
CA GLN A 232 -4.42 -8.18 -21.54
C GLN A 232 -5.49 -9.28 -21.55
N LEU A 233 -6.51 -9.18 -20.69
CA LEU A 233 -7.61 -10.15 -20.63
C LEU A 233 -8.47 -10.12 -21.90
N ILE A 234 -8.79 -8.93 -22.40
CA ILE A 234 -9.52 -8.78 -23.66
C ILE A 234 -8.72 -9.40 -24.82
N ALA A 235 -7.40 -9.13 -24.87
CA ALA A 235 -6.54 -9.70 -25.89
C ALA A 235 -6.44 -11.24 -25.79
N PHE A 236 -6.47 -11.79 -24.58
CA PHE A 236 -6.51 -13.23 -24.35
C PHE A 236 -7.80 -13.85 -24.91
N ASP A 237 -8.96 -13.26 -24.62
CA ASP A 237 -10.25 -13.76 -25.12
C ASP A 237 -10.34 -13.72 -26.64
N LEU A 238 -9.83 -12.65 -27.27
CA LEU A 238 -9.81 -12.52 -28.73
C LEU A 238 -8.93 -13.59 -29.41
N ARG A 239 -7.79 -13.94 -28.81
CA ARG A 239 -6.90 -15.02 -29.32
C ARG A 239 -7.52 -16.40 -29.14
N SER A 240 -8.17 -16.65 -28.01
CA SER A 240 -8.85 -17.92 -27.76
C SER A 240 -9.97 -18.15 -28.78
N LYS A 241 -10.73 -17.10 -29.13
CA LYS A 241 -11.76 -17.16 -30.18
C LYS A 241 -11.20 -17.42 -31.58
N SER A 242 -10.03 -16.87 -31.94
CA SER A 242 -9.43 -17.13 -33.26
C SER A 242 -8.94 -18.58 -33.38
N GLN A 243 -8.29 -19.11 -32.35
CA GLN A 243 -7.83 -20.51 -32.32
C GLN A 243 -8.98 -21.52 -32.39
N GLN A 244 -10.14 -21.16 -31.85
CA GLN A 244 -11.33 -22.01 -31.86
C GLN A 244 -12.08 -21.99 -33.21
N LYS A 245 -11.87 -20.96 -34.05
CA LYS A 245 -12.42 -20.89 -35.41
C LYS A 245 -11.56 -21.62 -36.45
N GLU A 246 -10.28 -21.84 -36.15
CA GLU A 246 -9.31 -22.54 -37.03
C GLU A 246 -9.27 -24.06 -36.80
N ARG A 247 -10.05 -24.58 -35.83
CA ARG A 247 -10.23 -26.01 -35.56
C ARG A 247 -11.62 -26.46 -36.01
#